data_AF-C7GI62-F1
#
_entry.id   AF-C7GI62-F1
#
_cell.length_a   1.000
_cell.length_b   1.000
_cell.length_c   1.000
_cell.angle_alpha   90.00
_cell.angle_beta   90.00
_cell.angle_gamma   90.00
#
_symmetry.space_group_name_H-M   'P 1'
#
loop_
_entity.id
_entity.type
_entity.pdbx_description
1 polymer ?
#
loop_
_entity_poly.entity_id
_entity_poly.type
_entity_poly.pdbx_seq_one_letter_code
_entity_poly.pdbx_strand_id
1 'polypeptide(L)' 'ATFKIIKTEFVWNETFHTQEELKIKLWDYVNWYNHHRIHSSLGYQTPVQYRKNNLKKFV' A
#
# COMPACT_ATOMS: atom_id res chain seq x y z
N ALA A 1 0.98 13.30 2.13
CA ALA A 1 2.00 12.24 1.97
C ALA A 1 1.50 11.08 1.11
N THR A 2 0.38 10.42 1.46
CA THR A 2 -0.15 9.23 0.76
C THR A 2 -0.45 9.44 -0.73
N PHE A 3 -1.06 10.57 -1.10
CA PHE A 3 -1.34 10.89 -2.51
C PHE A 3 -0.07 11.08 -3.35
N LYS A 4 1.02 11.56 -2.75
CA LYS A 4 2.30 11.69 -3.45
C LYS A 4 2.83 10.30 -3.82
N ILE A 5 2.80 9.37 -2.86
CA ILE A 5 3.27 7.99 -3.04
C ILE A 5 2.50 7.27 -4.14
N ILE A 6 1.16 7.35 -4.13
CA ILE A 6 0.33 6.74 -5.19
C ILE A 6 0.69 7.35 -6.56
N LYS A 7 0.83 8.68 -6.65
CA LYS A 7 1.20 9.31 -7.92
C LYS A 7 2.59 8.90 -8.42
N THR A 8 3.55 8.67 -7.53
CA THR A 8 4.92 8.33 -7.92
C THR A 8 5.17 6.84 -8.12
N GLU A 9 4.50 5.96 -7.38
CA GLU A 9 4.74 4.51 -7.42
C GLU A 9 3.73 3.75 -8.27
N PHE A 10 2.50 4.26 -8.40
CA PHE A 10 1.42 3.57 -9.12
C PHE A 10 1.03 4.26 -10.44
N VAL A 11 1.06 5.59 -10.49
CA VAL A 11 0.59 6.36 -11.66
C VAL A 11 1.73 6.81 -12.57
N TRP A 12 2.92 7.07 -12.02
CA TRP A 12 4.03 7.60 -12.79
C TRP A 12 4.51 6.59 -13.83
N ASN A 13 4.58 7.03 -15.08
CA ASN A 13 5.01 6.21 -16.23
C ASN A 13 4.11 4.98 -16.51
N GLU A 14 2.87 4.98 -16.01
CA GLU A 14 1.90 3.93 -16.23
C GLU A 14 0.73 4.45 -17.06
N THR A 15 0.29 3.68 -18.06
CA THR A 15 -0.91 3.97 -18.85
C THR A 15 -1.91 2.84 -18.67
N PHE A 16 -3.18 3.21 -18.43
CA PHE A 16 -4.27 2.27 -18.28
C PHE A 16 -5.19 2.42 -19.49
N HIS A 17 -5.38 1.34 -20.25
CA HIS A 17 -6.17 1.37 -21.48
C HIS A 17 -7.66 1.20 -21.18
N THR A 18 -8.00 0.60 -20.05
CA THR A 18 -9.39 0.43 -19.60
C THR A 18 -9.55 0.73 -18.12
N GLN A 19 -10.78 1.06 -17.73
CA GLN A 19 -11.12 1.22 -16.32
C GLN A 19 -10.99 -0.10 -15.54
N GLU A 20 -11.22 -1.23 -16.19
CA GLU A 20 -11.09 -2.56 -15.59
C GLU A 20 -9.63 -2.86 -15.23
N GLU A 21 -8.71 -2.59 -16.17
CA GLU A 21 -7.27 -2.72 -15.95
C GLU A 21 -6.79 -1.84 -14.79
N LEU A 22 -7.24 -0.58 -14.74
CA LEU A 22 -6.94 0.32 -13.63
C LEU A 22 -7.40 -0.26 -12.28
N LYS A 23 -8.61 -0.81 -12.21
CA LYS A 23 -9.15 -1.40 -10.98
C LYS A 23 -8.32 -2.60 -10.52
N ILE A 24 -7.96 -3.49 -11.43
CA ILE A 24 -7.17 -4.70 -11.12
C ILE A 24 -5.80 -4.29 -10.59
N LYS A 25 -5.07 -3.44 -11.34
CA LYS A 25 -3.74 -2.97 -10.93
C LYS A 25 -3.80 -2.20 -9.60
N LEU A 26 -4.84 -1.41 -9.37
CA LEU A 26 -5.02 -0.69 -8.11
C LEU A 26 -5.25 -1.65 -6.94
N TRP A 27 -6.05 -2.69 -7.13
CA TRP A 27 -6.27 -3.73 -6.11
C TRP A 27 -4.97 -4.42 -5.72
N ASP A 28 -4.15 -4.79 -6.71
CA ASP A 28 -2.85 -5.41 -6.49
C ASP A 28 -1.90 -4.45 -5.76
N TYR A 29 -1.85 -3.18 -6.17
CA TYR A 29 -1.03 -2.17 -5.51
C TYR A 29 -1.44 -1.97 -4.04
N VAL A 30 -2.75 -1.87 -3.75
CA VAL A 30 -3.26 -1.72 -2.38
C VAL A 30 -2.95 -2.97 -1.55
N ASN A 31 -3.05 -4.16 -2.12
CA ASN A 31 -2.69 -5.39 -1.44
C ASN A 31 -1.19 -5.46 -1.12
N TRP A 32 -0.35 -5.12 -2.10
CA TRP A 32 1.10 -5.02 -1.91
C TRP A 32 1.45 -4.00 -0.82
N TYR A 33 0.88 -2.79 -0.89
CA TYR A 33 1.13 -1.73 0.08
C TYR A 33 0.79 -2.18 1.51
N ASN A 34 -0.35 -2.84 1.70
CA ASN A 34 -0.82 -3.22 3.04
C ASN A 34 -0.13 -4.47 3.62
N HIS A 35 0.19 -5.44 2.77
CA HIS A 35 0.62 -6.77 3.21
C HIS A 35 2.09 -7.08 2.94
N HIS A 36 2.75 -6.35 2.04
CA HIS A 36 4.11 -6.67 1.59
C HIS A 36 5.09 -5.50 1.78
N ARG A 37 4.62 -4.25 1.69
CA ARG A 37 5.49 -3.08 1.86
C ARG A 37 5.91 -2.91 3.32
N ILE A 38 7.21 -2.96 3.56
CA ILE A 38 7.82 -2.65 4.86
C ILE A 38 8.15 -1.17 4.98
N HIS A 39 7.96 -0.60 6.17
CA HIS A 39 8.27 0.79 6.45
C HIS A 39 9.23 0.90 7.64
N SER A 40 10.34 1.61 7.48
CA SER A 40 11.30 1.86 8.57
C SER A 40 10.66 2.60 9.75
N SER A 41 9.75 3.54 9.47
CA SER A 41 8.96 4.26 10.48
C SER A 41 7.98 3.36 11.25
N LEU A 42 7.66 2.17 10.72
CA LEU A 42 6.84 1.15 11.38
C LEU A 42 7.68 0.06 12.03
N GLY A 43 9.00 0.27 12.17
CA GLY A 43 9.91 -0.75 12.69
C GLY A 43 10.09 -1.93 11.74
N TYR A 44 10.16 -1.66 10.43
CA TYR A 44 10.27 -2.66 9.36
C TYR A 44 9.10 -3.64 9.29
N GLN A 45 7.92 -3.18 9.71
CA GLN A 45 6.67 -3.93 9.61
C GLN A 45 5.83 -3.44 8.44
N THR A 46 4.95 -4.32 7.96
CA THR A 46 3.90 -3.94 7.01
C THR A 46 2.79 -3.18 7.74
N PRO A 47 1.99 -2.35 7.04
CA PRO A 47 0.89 -1.63 7.67
C PRO A 47 -0.08 -2.54 8.44
N VAL A 48 -0.37 -3.72 7.90
CA VAL A 48 -1.25 -4.71 8.56
C VAL A 48 -0.57 -5.31 9.80
N GLN A 49 0.71 -5.69 9.70
CA GLN A 49 1.45 -6.21 10.86
C GLN A 49 1.53 -5.17 11.98
N TYR A 50 1.87 -3.93 11.64
CA TYR A 50 1.94 -2.82 12.59
C TYR A 50 0.60 -2.63 13.28
N ARG A 51 -0.52 -2.59 12.54
CA ARG A 51 -1.86 -2.47 13.12
C ARG A 51 -2.16 -3.61 14.09
N LYS A 52 -1.90 -4.86 13.70
CA LYS A 52 -2.11 -6.05 14.56
C LYS A 52 -1.29 -5.99 15.85
N ASN A 53 -0.03 -5.58 15.76
CA ASN A 53 0.87 -5.51 16.91
C ASN A 53 0.52 -4.37 17.86
N ASN A 54 0.06 -3.23 17.34
CA ASN A 54 -0.36 -2.11 18.18
C ASN A 54 -1.74 -2.32 18.80
N LEU A 55 -2.65 -3.04 18.14
CA LEU A 55 -3.92 -3.45 18.75
C LEU A 55 -3.72 -4.38 19.96
N LYS A 56 -2.73 -5.28 19.91
CA LYS A 56 -2.38 -6.17 21.04
C LYS A 56 -1.78 -5.44 22.25
N LYS A 57 -1.32 -4.20 22.11
CA LYS A 57 -0.78 -3.41 23.23
C LYS A 57 -1.85 -2.78 24.12
N PHE A 58 -3.11 -2.79 23.67
CA PHE A 58 -4.24 -2.19 24.39
C PHE A 58 -5.25 -3.23 24.89
N VAL A 59 -4.92 -4.52 24.82
CA VAL A 59 -5.70 -5.64 25.37
C VAL A 59 -4.93 -6.28 26.50
#